data_AF-A0A8H6HJ53-F1
#
_entry.id   AF-A0A8H6HJ53-F1
#
_cell.length_a   1.000
_cell.length_b   1.000
_cell.length_c   1.000
_cell.angle_alpha   90.00
_cell.angle_beta   90.00
_cell.angle_gamma   90.00
#
_symmetry.space_group_name_H-M   'P 1'
#
loop_
_entity.id
_entity.type
_entity.pdbx_description
1 polymer ?
#
loop_
_entity_poly.entity_id
_entity_poly.type
_entity_poly.pdbx_seq_one_letter_code
_entity_poly.pdbx_strand_id
1 'polypeptide(L)'
;MLSFALEYRQAIARMSADADTGLRRFELDRKEWDIVKQLVEVLKHATMFFSRGTPNLPTVIPAMDRIDDILTNQSLDTVKFAESIRAACTLSKATLNRYYNKTDTSETYRIAMILHPRYKLQYFRNRRWETDWIETAEEILRDEYKRSYGPLDVDNTADATSSGFDPGPGPSTVRVMFRGISFRDADTFS
;
A
#
# COMPACT_ATOMS: atom_id res chain seq x y z
N MET A 1 9.70 4.63 19.04
CA MET A 1 10.84 5.57 19.19
C MET A 1 10.36 7.02 19.33
N LEU A 2 9.71 7.62 18.33
CA LEU A 2 9.24 9.01 18.43
C LEU A 2 8.14 9.22 19.49
N SER A 3 7.25 8.24 19.69
CA SER A 3 6.28 8.25 20.79
C SER A 3 6.95 8.32 22.16
N PHE A 4 8.01 7.52 22.36
CA PHE A 4 8.84 7.55 23.56
C PHE A 4 9.54 8.90 23.70
N ALA A 5 10.10 9.45 22.62
CA ALA A 5 10.74 10.77 22.67
C ALA A 5 9.76 11.88 23.12
N LEU A 6 8.48 11.81 22.72
CA LEU A 6 7.45 12.74 23.18
C LEU A 6 7.08 12.55 24.65
N GLU A 7 7.02 11.31 25.11
CA GLU A 7 6.74 10.96 26.51
C GLU A 7 7.84 11.48 27.45
N TYR A 8 9.10 11.30 27.06
CA TYR A 8 10.27 11.71 27.83
C TYR A 8 10.84 13.08 27.42
N ARG A 9 10.02 13.93 26.78
CA ARG A 9 10.47 15.23 26.24
C ARG A 9 11.22 16.10 27.25
N GLN A 10 10.80 16.08 28.52
CA GLN A 10 11.43 16.91 29.57
C GLN A 10 12.81 16.38 29.94
N ALA A 11 12.96 15.05 30.01
CA ALA A 11 14.25 14.43 30.29
C ALA A 11 15.21 14.63 29.12
N ILE A 12 14.72 14.48 27.88
CA ILE A 12 15.51 14.71 26.66
C ILE A 12 15.95 16.16 26.57
N ALA A 13 15.05 17.12 26.79
CA ALA A 13 15.38 18.56 26.75
C ALA A 13 16.42 18.94 27.81
N ARG A 14 16.30 18.41 29.04
CA ARG A 14 17.31 18.64 30.10
C ARG A 14 18.66 18.06 29.74
N MET A 15 18.68 16.85 29.20
CA MET A 15 19.91 16.17 28.81
C MET A 15 20.58 16.86 27.61
N SER A 16 19.81 17.36 26.63
CA SER A 16 20.36 18.10 25.49
C SER A 16 20.83 19.52 25.85
N ALA A 17 20.23 20.15 26.86
CA ALA A 17 20.63 21.48 27.32
C ALA A 17 21.94 21.47 28.14
N ASP A 18 22.31 20.33 28.70
CA ASP A 18 23.54 20.15 29.46
C ASP A 18 24.77 20.25 28.53
N ALA A 19 25.66 21.22 28.83
CA ALA A 19 26.84 21.51 28.03
C ALA A 19 27.87 20.36 28.06
N ASP A 20 27.88 19.57 29.14
CA ASP A 20 28.85 18.48 29.33
C ASP A 20 28.55 17.26 28.46
N THR A 21 27.32 17.15 27.96
CA THR A 21 26.88 16.02 27.12
C THR A 21 27.29 16.16 25.66
N GLY A 22 27.67 17.36 25.20
CA GLY A 22 27.97 17.64 23.79
C GLY A 22 26.75 17.52 22.85
N LEU A 23 25.54 17.41 23.39
CA LEU A 23 24.29 17.19 22.66
C LEU A 23 23.51 18.46 22.32
N ARG A 24 24.02 19.63 22.72
CA ARG A 24 23.33 20.93 22.57
C ARG A 24 22.94 21.29 21.13
N ARG A 25 23.70 20.79 20.14
CA ARG A 25 23.35 20.94 18.72
C ARG A 25 22.09 20.18 18.27
N PHE A 26 21.59 19.25 19.09
CA PHE A 26 20.40 18.44 18.84
C PHE A 26 19.21 18.85 19.73
N GLU A 27 19.34 19.97 20.44
CA GLU A 27 18.24 20.54 21.20
C GLU A 27 17.14 20.99 20.23
N LEU A 28 15.96 20.40 20.38
CA LEU A 28 14.81 20.70 19.52
C LEU A 28 14.03 21.89 20.07
N ASP A 29 13.71 22.83 19.19
CA ASP A 29 12.83 23.95 19.51
C ASP A 29 11.35 23.51 19.61
N ARG A 30 10.50 24.35 20.22
CA ARG A 30 9.06 24.12 20.35
C ARG A 30 8.40 23.77 19.01
N LYS A 31 8.77 24.47 17.94
CA LYS A 31 8.23 24.21 16.59
C LYS A 31 8.60 22.81 16.09
N GLU A 32 9.83 22.37 16.34
CA GLU A 32 10.30 21.04 15.93
C GLU A 32 9.62 19.95 16.75
N TRP A 33 9.39 20.17 18.05
CA TRP A 33 8.59 19.26 18.86
C TRP A 33 7.15 19.12 18.36
N ASP A 34 6.55 20.19 17.84
CA ASP A 34 5.22 20.12 17.24
C ASP A 34 5.21 19.35 15.92
N ILE A 35 6.26 19.50 15.10
CA ILE A 35 6.47 18.67 13.90
C ILE A 35 6.60 17.18 14.28
N VAL A 36 7.35 16.86 15.34
CA VAL A 36 7.49 15.48 15.83
C VAL A 36 6.14 14.90 16.26
N LYS A 37 5.29 15.68 16.94
CA LYS A 37 3.92 15.24 17.29
C LYS A 37 3.08 14.94 16.05
N GLN A 38 3.08 15.84 15.08
CA GLN A 38 2.36 15.66 13.83
C GLN A 38 2.85 14.41 13.07
N LEU A 39 4.16 14.19 13.02
CA LEU A 39 4.75 13.02 12.38
C LEU A 39 4.33 11.71 13.07
N VAL A 40 4.31 11.69 14.41
CA VAL A 40 3.80 10.54 15.17
C VAL A 40 2.34 10.28 14.85
N GLU A 41 1.52 11.32 14.76
CA GLU A 41 0.10 11.18 14.42
C GLU A 41 -0.12 10.56 13.03
N VAL A 42 0.63 11.04 12.04
CA VAL A 42 0.62 10.51 10.65
C VAL A 42 0.99 9.03 10.62
N LEU A 43 2.11 8.66 11.25
CA LEU A 43 2.69 7.32 11.10
C LEU A 43 2.04 6.28 12.01
N LYS A 44 1.51 6.67 13.18
CA LYS A 44 1.04 5.75 14.21
C LYS A 44 -0.02 4.78 13.71
N HIS A 45 -0.97 5.24 12.90
CA HIS A 45 -2.03 4.38 12.38
C HIS A 45 -1.48 3.28 11.46
N ALA A 46 -0.56 3.63 10.57
CA ALA A 46 0.09 2.68 9.68
C ALA A 46 0.94 1.68 10.47
N THR A 47 1.81 2.16 11.36
CA THR A 47 2.68 1.31 12.18
C THR A 47 1.87 0.33 13.02
N MET A 48 0.82 0.79 13.72
CA MET A 48 -0.03 -0.08 14.54
C MET A 48 -0.76 -1.15 13.72
N PHE A 49 -1.08 -0.86 12.46
CA PHE A 49 -1.72 -1.84 11.58
C PHE A 49 -0.75 -2.97 11.22
N PHE A 50 0.46 -2.64 10.78
CA PHE A 50 1.46 -3.62 10.35
C PHE A 50 2.17 -4.33 11.51
N SER A 51 2.17 -3.77 12.71
CA SER A 51 2.68 -4.43 13.92
C SER A 51 1.73 -5.51 14.49
N ARG A 52 0.60 -5.79 13.84
CA ARG A 52 -0.30 -6.88 14.26
C ARG A 52 0.35 -8.23 13.94
N GLY A 53 0.18 -9.21 14.83
CA GLY A 53 0.76 -10.55 14.67
C GLY A 53 0.17 -11.40 13.53
N THR A 54 -0.79 -10.88 12.75
CA THR A 54 -1.46 -11.60 11.67
C THR A 54 -1.49 -10.79 10.36
N PRO A 55 -0.34 -10.41 9.78
CA PRO A 55 -0.33 -9.85 8.44
C PRO A 55 -0.70 -10.97 7.46
N ASN A 56 -1.89 -10.88 6.87
CA ASN A 56 -2.33 -11.82 5.86
C ASN A 56 -2.31 -11.15 4.48
N LEU A 57 -2.04 -11.93 3.44
CA LEU A 57 -1.94 -11.44 2.07
C LEU A 57 -3.15 -10.55 1.63
N PRO A 58 -4.42 -10.90 1.94
CA PRO A 58 -5.56 -10.07 1.53
C PRO A 58 -5.69 -8.75 2.31
N THR A 59 -4.97 -8.56 3.42
CA THR A 59 -4.99 -7.29 4.17
C THR A 59 -4.02 -6.24 3.64
N VAL A 60 -3.11 -6.60 2.73
CA VAL A 60 -2.07 -5.69 2.24
C VAL A 60 -2.67 -4.53 1.44
N ILE A 61 -3.50 -4.79 0.43
CA ILE A 61 -4.12 -3.72 -0.38
C ILE A 61 -5.05 -2.84 0.48
N PRO A 62 -5.93 -3.37 1.35
CA PRO A 62 -6.75 -2.52 2.22
C PRO A 62 -5.93 -1.67 3.19
N ALA A 63 -4.78 -2.17 3.65
CA ALA A 63 -3.86 -1.40 4.47
C ALA A 63 -3.22 -0.26 3.70
N MET A 64 -2.79 -0.53 2.46
CA MET A 64 -2.24 0.49 1.58
C MET A 64 -3.29 1.55 1.23
N ASP A 65 -4.54 1.17 0.93
CA ASP A 65 -5.63 2.11 0.65
C ASP A 65 -5.85 3.01 1.87
N ARG A 66 -5.81 2.42 3.08
CA ARG A 66 -5.98 3.17 4.32
C ARG A 66 -4.82 4.14 4.57
N ILE A 67 -3.58 3.77 4.23
CA ILE A 67 -2.45 4.69 4.31
C ILE A 67 -2.64 5.83 3.31
N ASP A 68 -3.04 5.54 2.07
CA ASP A 68 -3.28 6.57 1.06
C ASP A 68 -4.37 7.56 1.50
N ASP A 69 -5.47 7.07 2.07
CA ASP A 69 -6.53 7.90 2.65
C ASP A 69 -5.95 8.84 3.73
N ILE A 70 -5.11 8.32 4.64
CA ILE A 70 -4.51 9.10 5.73
C ILE A 70 -3.57 10.17 5.17
N LEU A 71 -2.64 9.79 4.30
CA LEU A 71 -1.66 10.71 3.70
C LEU A 71 -2.36 11.79 2.87
N THR A 72 -3.42 11.45 2.13
CA THR A 72 -4.21 12.40 1.36
C THR A 72 -4.86 13.43 2.27
N ASN A 73 -5.62 12.97 3.26
CA ASN A 73 -6.32 13.86 4.19
C ASN A 73 -5.34 14.79 4.91
N GLN A 74 -4.21 14.27 5.37
CA GLN A 74 -3.21 15.06 6.10
C GLN A 74 -2.42 16.02 5.20
N SER A 75 -2.21 15.68 3.92
CA SER A 75 -1.58 16.58 2.96
C SER A 75 -2.45 17.80 2.60
N LEU A 76 -3.76 17.67 2.71
CA LEU A 76 -4.74 18.72 2.38
C LEU A 76 -5.10 19.59 3.58
N ASP A 77 -4.90 19.10 4.81
CA ASP A 77 -5.24 19.84 6.03
C ASP A 77 -4.15 20.88 6.36
N THR A 78 -4.35 22.09 5.82
CA THR A 78 -3.48 23.26 5.98
C THR A 78 -3.60 23.93 7.36
N VAL A 79 -4.64 23.61 8.12
CA VAL A 79 -4.90 24.21 9.43
C VAL A 79 -4.16 23.44 10.52
N LYS A 80 -4.11 22.12 10.42
CA LYS A 80 -3.54 21.24 11.44
C LYS A 80 -2.08 20.88 11.20
N PHE A 81 -1.66 20.74 9.94
CA PHE A 81 -0.33 20.24 9.60
C PHE A 81 0.60 21.32 9.04
N ALA A 82 1.84 21.28 9.50
CA ALA A 82 2.91 22.14 8.97
C ALA A 82 3.19 21.81 7.49
N GLU A 83 3.67 22.80 6.75
CA GLU A 83 4.01 22.66 5.33
C GLU A 83 5.01 21.53 5.08
N SER A 84 6.01 21.37 5.96
CA SER A 84 6.98 20.27 5.88
C SER A 84 6.35 18.89 6.01
N ILE A 85 5.36 18.72 6.90
CA ILE A 85 4.62 17.47 7.07
C ILE A 85 3.75 17.19 5.86
N ARG A 86 3.08 18.22 5.32
CA ARG A 86 2.27 18.08 4.11
C ARG A 86 3.12 17.67 2.91
N ALA A 87 4.27 18.30 2.72
CA ALA A 87 5.24 17.92 1.68
C ALA A 87 5.80 16.51 1.89
N ALA A 88 6.07 16.12 3.14
CA ALA A 88 6.47 14.75 3.45
C ALA A 88 5.35 13.73 3.14
N CYS A 89 4.08 14.09 3.37
CA CYS A 89 2.93 13.24 3.02
C CYS A 89 2.82 13.05 1.50
N THR A 90 2.95 14.11 0.70
CA THR A 90 2.91 14.01 -0.76
C THR A 90 4.06 13.15 -1.31
N LEU A 91 5.27 13.29 -0.78
CA LEU A 91 6.40 12.43 -1.13
C LEU A 91 6.17 10.97 -0.70
N SER A 92 5.57 10.76 0.47
CA SER A 92 5.21 9.43 0.97
C SER A 92 4.19 8.75 0.06
N LYS A 93 3.23 9.51 -0.51
CA LYS A 93 2.28 9.00 -1.51
C LYS A 93 2.99 8.52 -2.78
N ALA A 94 3.95 9.29 -3.30
CA ALA A 94 4.74 8.85 -4.46
C ALA A 94 5.48 7.53 -4.19
N THR A 95 6.00 7.38 -2.97
CA THR A 95 6.64 6.13 -2.52
C THR A 95 5.62 4.99 -2.40
N LEU A 96 4.43 5.25 -1.84
CA LEU A 96 3.36 4.27 -1.72
C LEU A 96 2.89 3.77 -3.09
N ASN A 97 2.73 4.67 -4.05
CA ASN A 97 2.36 4.33 -5.44
C ASN A 97 3.38 3.37 -6.09
N ARG A 98 4.67 3.53 -5.78
CA ARG A 98 5.71 2.58 -6.25
C ARG A 98 5.49 1.17 -5.70
N TYR A 99 5.06 1.04 -4.45
CA TYR A 99 4.74 -0.25 -3.85
C TYR A 99 3.40 -0.82 -4.36
N TYR A 100 2.41 0.03 -4.61
CA TYR A 100 1.16 -0.37 -5.29
C TYR A 100 1.43 -1.03 -6.64
N ASN A 101 2.30 -0.42 -7.45
CA ASN A 101 2.67 -1.00 -8.75
C ASN A 101 3.32 -2.38 -8.61
N LYS A 102 4.06 -2.63 -7.52
CA LYS A 102 4.62 -3.96 -7.25
C LYS A 102 3.54 -4.98 -6.84
N THR A 103 2.55 -4.57 -6.04
CA THR A 103 1.44 -5.47 -5.68
C THR A 103 0.56 -5.81 -6.88
N ASP A 104 0.44 -4.89 -7.83
CA ASP A 104 -0.31 -5.10 -9.07
C ASP A 104 0.32 -6.14 -10.01
N THR A 105 1.65 -6.18 -10.07
CA THR A 105 2.36 -7.16 -10.90
C THR A 105 2.16 -8.61 -10.45
N SER A 106 1.58 -8.85 -9.26
CA SER A 106 1.32 -10.20 -8.77
C SER A 106 -0.19 -10.44 -8.60
N GLU A 107 -0.71 -11.35 -9.42
CA GLU A 107 -2.10 -11.81 -9.40
C GLU A 107 -2.52 -12.37 -8.03
N THR A 108 -1.55 -12.89 -7.26
CA THR A 108 -1.75 -13.47 -5.93
C THR A 108 -2.47 -12.52 -4.97
N TYR A 109 -2.13 -11.22 -4.97
CA TYR A 109 -2.79 -10.26 -4.08
C TYR A 109 -4.26 -10.05 -4.45
N ARG A 110 -4.56 -10.04 -5.74
CA ARG A 110 -5.91 -9.85 -6.27
C ARG A 110 -6.78 -11.08 -5.98
N ILE A 111 -6.26 -12.27 -6.29
CA ILE A 111 -6.91 -13.55 -6.00
C ILE A 111 -7.18 -13.70 -4.50
N ALA A 112 -6.18 -13.44 -3.65
CA ALA A 112 -6.34 -13.56 -2.21
C ALA A 112 -7.44 -12.64 -1.66
N MET A 113 -7.56 -11.41 -2.17
CA MET A 113 -8.62 -10.50 -1.77
C MET A 113 -10.01 -10.93 -2.24
N ILE A 114 -10.14 -11.42 -3.47
CA ILE A 114 -11.44 -11.86 -4.00
C ILE A 114 -11.92 -13.11 -3.25
N LEU A 115 -11.00 -14.02 -2.91
CA LEU A 115 -11.32 -15.22 -2.14
C LEU A 115 -11.63 -14.92 -0.66
N HIS A 116 -11.23 -13.75 -0.15
CA HIS A 116 -11.47 -13.38 1.24
C HIS A 116 -12.98 -13.12 1.49
N PRO A 117 -13.65 -13.87 2.39
CA PRO A 117 -15.12 -13.82 2.54
C PRO A 117 -15.70 -12.45 2.84
N ARG A 118 -14.92 -11.59 3.50
CA ARG A 118 -15.31 -10.21 3.88
C ARG A 118 -15.13 -9.19 2.76
N TYR A 119 -14.21 -9.40 1.83
CA TYR A 119 -13.87 -8.40 0.81
C TYR A 119 -14.60 -8.72 -0.49
N LYS A 120 -14.25 -9.86 -1.11
CA LYS A 120 -14.77 -10.28 -2.42
C LYS A 120 -14.68 -9.14 -3.44
N LEU A 121 -15.49 -9.20 -4.49
CA LEU A 121 -15.62 -8.10 -5.45
C LEU A 121 -16.29 -6.86 -4.84
N GLN A 122 -17.02 -7.02 -3.73
CA GLN A 122 -17.75 -5.93 -3.09
C GLN A 122 -16.80 -4.86 -2.53
N TYR A 123 -15.62 -5.25 -2.05
CA TYR A 123 -14.62 -4.30 -1.56
C TYR A 123 -14.22 -3.29 -2.64
N PHE A 124 -13.89 -3.76 -3.84
CA PHE A 124 -13.49 -2.89 -4.96
C PHE A 124 -14.62 -1.94 -5.38
N ARG A 125 -15.86 -2.45 -5.42
CA ARG A 125 -17.05 -1.64 -5.71
C ARG A 125 -17.23 -0.53 -4.67
N ASN A 126 -17.08 -0.86 -3.39
CA ASN A 126 -17.21 0.12 -2.30
C ASN A 126 -16.10 1.18 -2.35
N ARG A 127 -14.90 0.80 -2.80
CA ARG A 127 -13.78 1.72 -3.06
C ARG A 127 -13.92 2.49 -4.38
N ARG A 128 -15.00 2.29 -5.13
CA ARG A 128 -15.28 2.93 -6.43
C ARG A 128 -14.14 2.75 -7.44
N TRP A 129 -13.53 1.56 -7.44
CA TRP A 129 -12.56 1.22 -8.47
C TRP A 129 -13.23 1.14 -9.84
N GLU A 130 -12.46 1.35 -10.90
CA GLU A 130 -12.96 1.31 -12.26
C GLU A 130 -13.52 -0.08 -12.58
N THR A 131 -14.71 -0.14 -13.20
CA THR A 131 -15.43 -1.39 -13.43
C THR A 131 -14.59 -2.38 -14.25
N ASP A 132 -13.92 -1.90 -15.29
CA ASP A 132 -13.00 -2.66 -16.14
C ASP A 132 -11.91 -3.38 -15.33
N TRP A 133 -11.45 -2.77 -14.22
CA TRP A 133 -10.43 -3.35 -13.36
C TRP A 133 -10.99 -4.47 -12.49
N ILE A 134 -12.22 -4.30 -12.01
CA ILE A 134 -12.93 -5.33 -11.24
C ILE A 134 -13.18 -6.55 -12.14
N GLU A 135 -13.63 -6.33 -13.37
CA GLU A 135 -13.86 -7.39 -14.36
C GLU A 135 -12.58 -8.13 -14.70
N THR A 136 -11.50 -7.41 -15.00
CA THR A 136 -10.19 -8.03 -15.28
C THR A 136 -9.66 -8.82 -14.07
N ALA A 137 -9.95 -8.41 -12.83
CA ALA A 137 -9.57 -9.19 -11.63
C ALA A 137 -10.41 -10.45 -11.44
N GLU A 138 -11.69 -10.41 -11.81
CA GLU A 138 -12.53 -11.60 -11.85
C GLU A 138 -12.08 -12.57 -12.94
N GLU A 139 -11.72 -12.08 -14.11
CA GLU A 139 -11.22 -12.90 -15.23
C GLU A 139 -9.94 -13.66 -14.84
N ILE A 140 -8.92 -12.97 -14.30
CA ILE A 140 -7.69 -13.61 -13.84
C ILE A 140 -7.97 -14.70 -12.80
N LEU A 141 -8.89 -14.45 -11.86
CA LEU A 141 -9.26 -15.48 -10.88
C LEU A 141 -9.89 -16.71 -11.54
N ARG A 142 -10.79 -16.51 -12.51
CA ARG A 142 -11.45 -17.60 -13.23
C ARG A 142 -10.46 -18.39 -14.06
N ASP A 143 -9.51 -17.72 -14.70
CA ASP A 143 -8.50 -18.37 -15.52
C ASP A 143 -7.50 -19.15 -14.68
N GLU A 144 -7.01 -18.59 -13.57
CA GLU A 144 -6.18 -19.33 -12.62
C GLU A 144 -6.91 -20.53 -11.99
N TYR A 145 -8.21 -20.40 -11.71
CA TYR A 145 -9.04 -21.53 -11.27
C TYR A 145 -9.15 -22.61 -12.34
N LYS A 146 -9.45 -22.25 -13.59
CA LYS A 146 -9.51 -23.22 -14.72
C LYS A 146 -8.16 -23.88 -14.96
N ARG A 147 -7.06 -23.15 -14.84
CA ARG A 147 -5.70 -23.67 -15.00
C ARG A 147 -5.32 -24.67 -13.91
N SER A 148 -5.68 -24.37 -12.66
CA SER A 148 -5.27 -25.17 -11.50
C SER A 148 -6.23 -26.32 -11.16
N TYR A 149 -7.52 -26.14 -11.46
CA TYR A 149 -8.62 -27.04 -11.08
C TYR A 149 -9.54 -27.41 -12.24
N GLY A 150 -9.20 -27.03 -13.47
CA GLY A 150 -9.89 -27.52 -14.65
C GLY A 150 -9.81 -29.04 -14.75
N PRO A 151 -10.65 -29.67 -15.59
CA PRO A 151 -10.55 -31.10 -15.82
C PRO A 151 -9.11 -31.40 -16.24
N LEU A 152 -8.40 -32.19 -15.43
CA LEU A 152 -7.28 -32.94 -15.96
C LEU A 152 -7.93 -33.83 -17.02
N ASP A 153 -7.60 -33.61 -18.30
CA ASP A 153 -7.82 -34.65 -19.29
C ASP A 153 -7.05 -35.86 -18.75
N VAL A 154 -7.78 -36.78 -18.12
CA VAL A 154 -7.27 -38.08 -17.74
C VAL A 154 -7.13 -38.79 -19.07
N ASP A 155 -6.02 -38.49 -19.73
CA ASP A 155 -5.65 -39.08 -21.00
C ASP A 155 -5.43 -40.56 -20.70
N ASN A 156 -6.48 -41.35 -20.95
CA ASN A 156 -6.37 -42.80 -21.07
C ASN A 156 -5.44 -43.03 -22.26
N THR A 157 -4.14 -43.03 -21.98
CA THR A 157 -3.10 -43.33 -22.95
C THR A 157 -3.14 -44.82 -23.27
N ALA A 158 -4.05 -45.17 -24.18
CA ALA A 158 -3.84 -46.27 -25.10
C ALA A 158 -3.41 -45.65 -26.45
N ASP A 159 -2.11 -45.78 -26.69
CA ASP A 159 -1.40 -45.77 -27.98
C ASP A 159 -1.35 -44.50 -28.87
N ALA A 160 -0.12 -43.96 -28.90
CA ALA A 160 0.71 -43.76 -30.08
C ALA A 160 0.49 -42.55 -31.01
N THR A 161 1.47 -41.63 -30.91
CA THR A 161 2.39 -41.14 -31.97
C THR A 161 2.40 -39.62 -32.17
N SER A 162 3.63 -39.11 -32.25
CA SER A 162 4.12 -37.73 -32.35
C SER A 162 3.47 -36.82 -33.39
N SER A 163 3.29 -35.54 -33.03
CA SER A 163 3.87 -34.39 -33.76
C SER A 163 3.57 -33.05 -33.10
N GLY A 164 4.59 -32.19 -32.97
CA GLY A 164 4.43 -30.72 -32.96
C GLY A 164 4.22 -30.08 -31.58
N PHE A 165 5.32 -29.77 -30.89
CA PHE A 165 5.33 -28.78 -29.81
C PHE A 165 5.28 -27.38 -30.43
N ASP A 166 4.10 -26.76 -30.43
CA ASP A 166 3.90 -25.35 -30.74
C ASP A 166 3.64 -24.61 -29.41
N PRO A 167 4.55 -23.73 -28.94
CA PRO A 167 4.31 -22.99 -27.71
C PRO A 167 3.24 -21.93 -28.00
N GLY A 168 2.01 -22.22 -27.57
CA GLY A 168 0.89 -21.28 -27.57
C GLY A 168 1.29 -19.92 -26.96
N PRO A 169 0.60 -18.83 -27.35
CA PRO A 169 1.03 -17.47 -27.05
C PRO A 169 1.13 -17.29 -25.53
N GLY A 170 2.31 -16.85 -25.08
CA GLY A 170 2.57 -16.52 -23.68
C GLY A 170 1.53 -15.54 -23.13
N PRO A 171 1.39 -15.47 -21.79
CA PRO A 171 0.34 -14.69 -21.15
C PRO A 171 0.31 -13.27 -21.71
N SER A 172 -0.85 -12.93 -22.28
CA SER A 172 -1.20 -11.61 -22.78
C SER A 172 -0.73 -10.56 -21.78
N THR A 173 0.18 -9.70 -22.25
CA THR A 173 0.65 -8.45 -21.64
C THR A 173 -0.03 -8.13 -20.32
N VAL A 174 0.67 -8.37 -19.20
CA VAL A 174 0.26 -7.94 -17.85
C VAL A 174 0.01 -6.43 -17.89
N ARG A 175 -1.24 -6.05 -18.10
CA ARG A 175 -1.68 -4.66 -18.17
C ARG A 175 -1.64 -4.14 -16.73
N VAL A 176 -0.68 -3.25 -16.46
CA VAL A 176 -0.54 -2.60 -15.15
C VAL A 176 -1.83 -1.83 -14.86
N MET A 177 -2.65 -2.37 -13.96
CA MET A 177 -4.01 -1.96 -13.67
C MET A 177 -4.06 -0.63 -12.91
N PHE A 178 -3.00 -0.29 -12.14
CA PHE A 178 -3.00 0.87 -11.23
C PHE A 178 -2.25 2.09 -11.74
N ARG A 179 -1.79 2.10 -13.00
CA ARG A 179 -1.14 3.30 -13.58
C ARG A 179 -2.10 4.49 -13.73
N GLY A 180 -3.42 4.27 -13.57
CA GLY A 180 -4.51 5.24 -13.67
C GLY A 180 -5.02 5.82 -12.35
N ILE A 181 -4.53 5.41 -11.16
CA ILE A 181 -4.80 6.15 -9.91
C ILE A 181 -3.85 7.37 -9.81
N SER A 182 -3.71 8.09 -10.92
CA SER A 182 -3.18 9.45 -10.90
C SER A 182 -4.36 10.36 -10.63
N PHE A 183 -4.40 10.86 -9.39
CA PHE A 183 -4.89 12.18 -9.02
C PHE A 183 -5.98 12.76 -9.94
N ARG A 184 -7.24 12.59 -9.54
CA ARG A 184 -8.15 13.72 -9.70
C ARG A 184 -7.62 14.83 -8.78
N ASP A 185 -7.25 15.95 -9.40
CA ASP A 185 -6.96 17.25 -8.79
C ASP A 185 -5.53 17.51 -8.28
N ALA A 186 -4.52 17.34 -9.14
CA ALA A 186 -3.22 18.01 -8.98
C ALA A 186 -2.89 19.07 -10.05
N ASP A 187 -3.78 19.29 -11.04
CA ASP A 187 -3.57 20.23 -12.15
C ASP A 187 -4.31 21.58 -11.96
N THR A 188 -4.34 22.12 -10.75
CA THR A 188 -4.90 23.47 -10.50
C THR A 188 -4.25 24.18 -9.32
N PHE A 189 -2.92 24.28 -9.27
CA PHE A 189 -2.28 25.36 -8.53
C PHE A 189 -1.02 25.83 -9.28
N SER A 190 -1.22 26.82 -10.13
CA SER A 190 -0.20 27.78 -10.55
C SER A 190 -0.42 29.11 -9.84
#